data_AF-A0A848BR15-F1
#
_entry.id   AF-A0A848BR15-F1
#
_cell.length_a   1.000
_cell.length_b   1.000
_cell.length_c   1.000
_cell.angle_alpha   90.00
_cell.angle_beta   90.00
_cell.angle_gamma   90.00
#
_symmetry.space_group_name_H-M   'P 1'
#
loop_
_entity.id
_entity.type
_entity.pdbx_description
1 polymer ?
#
loop_
_entity_poly.entity_id
_entity_poly.type
_entity_poly.pdbx_seq_one_letter_code
_entity_poly.pdbx_strand_id
1 'polypeptide(L)'
;MFKTNVEYYGVGFDSSGNRICAHICDFDPKKEKNAGKVEELLKKVKETENVTVAEIVDSDTYNKYLNGGCVRNMETGQPVDYVPPEPTAEEKAAVEKAALKFEYESNKSEMLEALQSAQLAGNADAVASIQQDYKDMTAAYKEAVEGVKIE
;
A
#
# COMPACT_ATOMS: atom_id res chain seq x y z
N MET A 1 -21.35 15.96 -6.95
CA MET A 1 -22.15 15.17 -6.00
C MET A 1 -22.87 14.09 -6.78
N PHE A 2 -22.52 12.82 -6.58
CA PHE A 2 -23.22 11.70 -7.23
C PHE A 2 -24.61 11.57 -6.59
N LYS A 3 -25.65 11.93 -7.33
CA LYS A 3 -27.04 11.73 -6.88
C LYS A 3 -27.51 10.36 -7.31
N THR A 4 -27.72 9.48 -6.33
CA THR A 4 -28.40 8.19 -6.48
C THR A 4 -29.88 8.36 -6.11
N ASN A 5 -30.76 7.56 -6.72
CA ASN A 5 -32.18 7.48 -6.35
C ASN A 5 -32.43 6.51 -5.18
N VAL A 6 -31.38 5.91 -4.63
CA VAL A 6 -31.41 5.02 -3.47
C VAL A 6 -31.04 5.82 -2.22
N GLU A 7 -31.90 5.79 -1.21
CA GLU A 7 -31.69 6.54 0.03
C GLU A 7 -30.81 5.82 1.04
N TYR A 8 -30.83 4.47 1.05
CA TYR A 8 -30.14 3.65 2.04
C TYR A 8 -29.45 2.44 1.39
N TYR A 9 -28.38 1.99 2.02
CA TYR A 9 -27.60 0.83 1.61
C TYR A 9 -27.28 -0.04 2.82
N GLY A 10 -27.36 -1.36 2.66
CA GLY A 10 -26.73 -2.31 3.57
C GLY A 10 -25.27 -2.50 3.16
N VAL A 11 -24.34 -2.16 4.04
CA VAL A 11 -22.91 -2.11 3.73
C VAL A 11 -22.14 -3.04 4.66
N GLY A 12 -21.23 -3.82 4.07
CA GLY A 12 -20.33 -4.71 4.78
C GLY A 12 -18.92 -4.15 4.81
N PHE A 13 -18.31 -4.19 5.99
CA PHE A 13 -16.95 -3.72 6.26
C PHE A 13 -16.07 -4.85 6.77
N ASP A 14 -14.80 -4.86 6.37
CA ASP A 14 -13.78 -5.75 6.91
C ASP A 14 -13.30 -5.29 8.31
N SER A 15 -12.36 -6.03 8.89
CA SER A 15 -11.79 -5.71 10.21
C SER A 15 -10.99 -4.40 10.26
N SER A 16 -10.59 -3.87 9.10
CA SER A 16 -9.88 -2.59 8.97
C SER A 16 -10.83 -1.43 8.64
N GLY A 17 -12.14 -1.69 8.55
CA GLY A 17 -13.14 -0.68 8.20
C GLY A 17 -13.28 -0.43 6.70
N ASN A 18 -12.63 -1.21 5.83
CA ASN A 18 -12.80 -1.05 4.38
C ASN A 18 -14.15 -1.60 3.96
N ARG A 19 -14.82 -0.87 3.06
CA ARG A 19 -16.05 -1.34 2.43
C ARG A 19 -15.74 -2.48 1.46
N ILE A 20 -16.32 -3.65 1.69
CA ILE A 20 -16.10 -4.83 0.83
C ILE A 20 -17.34 -5.25 0.04
N CYS A 21 -18.54 -4.90 0.52
CA CYS A 21 -19.77 -5.09 -0.24
C CYS A 21 -20.82 -4.02 0.08
N ALA A 22 -21.80 -3.90 -0.82
CA ALA A 22 -22.97 -3.08 -0.60
C ALA A 22 -24.18 -3.68 -1.31
N HIS A 23 -25.33 -3.59 -0.66
CA HIS A 23 -26.63 -3.97 -1.20
C HIS A 23 -27.59 -2.80 -1.08
N ILE A 24 -28.39 -2.58 -2.12
CA ILE A 24 -29.43 -1.56 -2.12
C ILE A 24 -30.46 -1.91 -1.05
N CYS A 25 -30.84 -0.92 -0.23
CA CYS A 25 -32.01 -1.02 0.64
C CYS A 25 -33.18 -0.34 -0.09
N ASP A 26 -34.12 -1.14 -0.58
CA ASP A 26 -35.28 -0.71 -1.39
C ASP A 26 -36.51 -0.38 -0.53
N PHE A 27 -36.34 -0.33 0.78
CA PHE A 27 -37.36 0.04 1.76
C PHE A 27 -36.83 1.08 2.73
N ASP A 28 -37.72 1.73 3.48
CA ASP A 28 -37.32 2.67 4.53
C ASP A 28 -36.95 1.90 5.81
N PRO A 29 -35.67 1.84 6.21
CA PRO A 29 -35.20 1.06 7.35
C PRO A 29 -35.63 1.67 8.70
N LYS A 30 -36.10 2.93 8.72
CA LYS A 30 -36.55 3.61 9.94
C LYS A 30 -37.97 3.24 10.35
N LYS A 31 -38.73 2.59 9.46
CA LYS A 31 -40.10 2.15 9.74
C LYS A 31 -40.08 0.81 10.47
N GLU A 32 -40.66 0.75 11.67
CA GLU A 32 -40.69 -0.46 12.51
C GLU A 32 -41.23 -1.71 11.78
N LYS A 33 -42.24 -1.56 10.92
CA LYS A 33 -42.78 -2.66 10.10
C LYS A 33 -41.76 -3.33 9.17
N ASN A 34 -40.62 -2.68 8.92
CA ASN A 34 -39.53 -3.18 8.08
C ASN A 34 -38.39 -3.81 8.89
N ALA A 35 -38.49 -3.92 10.22
CA ALA A 35 -37.42 -4.47 11.06
C ALA A 35 -36.93 -5.85 10.58
N GLY A 36 -37.85 -6.76 10.24
CA GLY A 36 -37.48 -8.07 9.68
C GLY A 36 -36.75 -7.99 8.32
N LYS A 37 -37.06 -6.99 7.50
CA LYS A 37 -36.36 -6.77 6.22
C LYS A 37 -34.95 -6.20 6.44
N VAL A 38 -34.76 -5.37 7.46
CA VAL A 38 -33.43 -4.89 7.88
C VAL A 38 -32.58 -6.08 8.32
N GLU A 39 -33.12 -6.95 9.16
CA GLU A 39 -32.41 -8.15 9.63
C GLU A 39 -32.02 -9.07 8.47
N GLU A 40 -32.94 -9.31 7.52
CA GLU A 40 -32.68 -10.12 6.33
C GLU A 40 -31.58 -9.52 5.45
N LEU A 41 -31.62 -8.20 5.21
CA LEU A 41 -30.62 -7.50 4.42
C LEU A 41 -29.24 -7.56 5.08
N LEU A 42 -29.17 -7.30 6.40
CA LEU A 42 -27.91 -7.37 7.15
C LEU A 42 -27.36 -8.80 7.21
N LYS A 43 -28.22 -9.81 7.28
CA LYS A 43 -27.79 -11.22 7.18
C LYS A 43 -27.15 -11.49 5.83
N LYS A 44 -27.77 -11.05 4.73
CA LYS A 44 -27.21 -11.18 3.38
C LYS A 44 -25.86 -10.47 3.23
N VAL A 45 -25.73 -9.26 3.81
CA VAL A 45 -24.44 -8.55 3.85
C VAL A 45 -23.39 -9.41 4.57
N LYS A 46 -23.71 -9.98 5.73
CA LYS A 46 -22.81 -10.83 6.53
C LYS A 46 -22.47 -12.17 5.88
N GLU A 47 -23.27 -12.66 4.95
CA GLU A 47 -22.94 -13.86 4.16
C GLU A 47 -21.81 -13.60 3.15
N THR A 48 -21.45 -12.33 2.91
CA THR A 48 -20.25 -11.98 2.13
C THR A 48 -18.99 -12.28 2.93
N GLU A 49 -18.00 -12.90 2.29
CA GLU A 49 -16.72 -13.24 2.89
C GLU A 49 -16.01 -12.00 3.48
N ASN A 50 -15.32 -12.18 4.60
CA ASN A 50 -14.52 -11.16 5.29
C ASN A 50 -15.31 -9.98 5.88
N VAL A 51 -16.65 -10.03 5.89
CA VAL A 51 -17.46 -9.02 6.58
C VAL A 51 -17.34 -9.20 8.09
N THR A 52 -16.79 -8.17 8.75
CA THR A 52 -16.71 -8.06 10.21
C THR A 52 -17.88 -7.25 10.76
N VAL A 53 -18.29 -6.18 10.06
CA VAL A 53 -19.41 -5.33 10.44
C VAL A 53 -20.38 -5.19 9.27
N ALA A 54 -21.67 -5.32 9.55
CA ALA A 54 -22.74 -5.03 8.60
C ALA A 54 -23.71 -4.01 9.21
N GLU A 55 -23.99 -2.94 8.48
CA GLU A 55 -24.89 -1.86 8.93
C GLU A 55 -25.66 -1.24 7.76
N ILE A 56 -26.78 -0.59 8.07
CA ILE A 56 -27.50 0.23 7.11
C ILE A 56 -26.99 1.67 7.22
N VAL A 57 -26.59 2.26 6.10
CA VAL A 57 -26.14 3.65 6.01
C VAL A 57 -26.98 4.42 4.98
N ASP A 58 -27.06 5.73 5.13
CA ASP A 58 -27.67 6.58 4.10
C ASP A 58 -26.76 6.75 2.86
N SER A 59 -27.35 7.26 1.79
CA SER A 59 -26.66 7.47 0.51
C SER A 59 -25.45 8.41 0.60
N ASP A 60 -25.49 9.43 1.47
CA ASP A 60 -24.39 10.37 1.65
C ASP A 60 -23.20 9.70 2.35
N THR A 61 -23.48 8.92 3.38
CA THR A 61 -22.49 8.12 4.11
C THR A 61 -21.92 7.02 3.22
N TYR A 62 -22.76 6.32 2.46
CA TYR A 62 -22.31 5.34 1.47
C TYR A 62 -21.36 5.97 0.44
N ASN A 63 -21.69 7.16 -0.06
CA ASN A 63 -20.84 7.88 -1.01
C ASN A 63 -19.47 8.24 -0.43
N LYS A 64 -19.36 8.51 0.88
CA LYS A 64 -18.06 8.72 1.55
C LYS A 64 -17.18 7.47 1.48
N TYR A 65 -17.74 6.29 1.71
CA TYR A 65 -17.02 5.01 1.60
C TYR A 65 -16.73 4.58 0.16
N LEU A 66 -17.59 4.95 -0.79
CA LEU A 66 -17.42 4.57 -2.20
C LEU A 66 -16.43 5.49 -2.94
N ASN A 67 -16.56 6.80 -2.75
CA ASN A 67 -15.87 7.82 -3.55
C ASN A 67 -15.22 8.94 -2.70
N GLY A 68 -15.50 9.00 -1.40
CA GLY A 68 -14.96 10.02 -0.51
C GLY A 68 -13.60 9.66 0.10
N GLY A 69 -13.06 8.47 -0.20
CA GLY A 69 -11.79 8.03 0.37
C GLY A 69 -11.86 7.72 1.87
N CYS A 70 -13.06 7.51 2.41
CA CYS A 70 -13.21 7.18 3.83
C CYS A 70 -13.27 5.66 4.07
N VAL A 71 -12.84 5.24 5.26
CA VAL A 71 -13.09 3.91 5.84
C VAL A 71 -13.95 4.06 7.10
N ARG A 72 -14.60 2.98 7.53
CA ARG A 72 -15.39 2.97 8.76
C ARG A 72 -14.47 2.93 9.97
N ASN A 73 -14.53 3.93 10.84
CA ASN A 73 -13.87 3.84 12.14
C ASN A 73 -14.51 2.69 12.94
N MET A 74 -13.72 1.68 13.31
CA MET A 74 -14.24 0.47 13.94
C MET A 74 -14.74 0.68 15.38
N GLU A 75 -14.32 1.76 16.03
CA GLU A 75 -14.77 2.14 17.39
C GLU A 75 -16.03 3.02 17.36
N THR A 76 -16.07 4.03 16.49
CA THR A 76 -17.16 5.01 16.46
C THR A 76 -18.26 4.69 15.45
N GLY A 77 -17.97 3.84 14.46
CA GLY A 77 -18.85 3.51 13.34
C GLY A 77 -19.02 4.62 12.31
N GLN A 78 -18.29 5.73 12.45
CA GLN A 78 -18.39 6.86 11.53
C GLN A 78 -17.34 6.79 10.42
N PRO A 79 -17.62 7.37 9.23
CA PRO A 79 -16.62 7.53 8.20
C PRO A 79 -15.47 8.43 8.67
N VAL A 80 -14.25 7.95 8.48
CA VAL A 80 -13.01 8.72 8.68
C VAL A 80 -12.15 8.60 7.44
N ASP A 81 -11.36 9.63 7.14
CA ASP A 81 -10.46 9.61 5.99
C ASP A 81 -9.49 8.43 6.09
N TYR A 82 -9.34 7.69 5.00
CA TYR A 82 -8.36 6.64 4.92
C TYR A 82 -6.95 7.25 4.95
N VAL A 83 -6.16 6.82 5.93
CA VAL A 83 -4.73 7.10 5.99
C VAL A 83 -4.03 5.79 5.60
N PRO A 84 -3.32 5.75 4.46
CA PRO A 84 -2.48 4.60 4.12
C PRO A 84 -1.50 4.33 5.26
N PRO A 85 -1.26 3.06 5.62
CA PRO A 85 -0.24 2.75 6.60
C PRO A 85 1.11 3.29 6.10
N GLU A 86 1.85 3.96 6.99
CA GLU A 86 3.24 4.28 6.73
C GLU A 86 4.02 2.99 6.45
N PRO A 87 4.92 2.97 5.44
CA PRO A 87 5.75 1.80 5.19
C PRO A 87 6.57 1.48 6.43
N THR A 88 6.72 0.19 6.72
CA THR A 88 7.44 -0.25 7.91
C THR A 88 8.91 0.15 7.82
N ALA A 89 9.59 0.20 8.97
CA ALA A 89 11.04 0.43 9.02
C ALA A 89 11.81 -0.57 8.14
N GLU A 90 11.33 -1.81 8.06
CA GLU A 90 11.91 -2.87 7.25
C GLU A 90 11.71 -2.64 5.75
N GLU A 91 10.52 -2.19 5.35
CA GLU A 91 10.22 -1.82 3.96
C GLU A 91 11.06 -0.62 3.51
N LYS A 92 11.19 0.41 4.37
CA LYS A 92 12.05 1.58 4.14
C LYS A 92 13.51 1.16 3.95
N ALA A 93 14.04 0.33 4.85
CA ALA A 93 15.40 -0.19 4.77
C ALA A 93 15.63 -1.06 3.53
N ALA A 94 14.64 -1.86 3.11
CA ALA A 94 14.75 -2.69 1.91
C ALA A 94 14.81 -1.84 0.64
N VAL A 95 14.01 -0.77 0.55
CA VAL A 95 14.05 0.19 -0.57
C VAL A 95 15.40 0.88 -0.65
N GLU A 96 15.95 1.34 0.48
CA GLU A 96 17.26 2.00 0.53
C GLU A 96 18.39 1.05 0.09
N LYS A 97 18.40 -0.19 0.60
CA LYS A 97 19.38 -1.21 0.18
C LYS A 97 19.26 -1.55 -1.31
N ALA A 98 18.04 -1.58 -1.85
CA ALA A 98 17.81 -1.81 -3.27
C ALA A 98 18.36 -0.67 -4.13
N ALA A 99 18.21 0.58 -3.69
CA ALA A 99 18.79 1.75 -4.35
C ALA A 99 20.33 1.71 -4.35
N LEU A 100 20.94 1.45 -3.19
CA LEU A 100 22.40 1.30 -3.07
C LEU A 100 22.94 0.19 -3.98
N LYS A 101 22.24 -0.95 -4.07
CA LYS A 101 22.63 -2.05 -4.95
C LYS A 101 22.54 -1.65 -6.42
N PHE A 102 21.50 -0.92 -6.80
CA PHE A 102 21.34 -0.45 -8.17
C PHE A 102 22.48 0.49 -8.58
N GLU A 103 22.82 1.46 -7.73
CA GLU A 103 23.95 2.37 -7.96
C GLU A 103 25.28 1.61 -8.06
N TYR A 104 25.53 0.67 -7.13
CA TYR A 104 26.73 -0.15 -7.14
C TYR A 104 26.90 -0.98 -8.42
N GLU A 105 25.83 -1.66 -8.87
CA GLU A 105 25.90 -2.47 -10.11
C GLU A 105 26.09 -1.59 -11.36
N SER A 106 25.52 -0.38 -11.38
CA SER A 106 25.74 0.58 -12.47
C SER A 106 27.22 0.99 -12.55
N ASN A 107 27.78 1.48 -11.44
CA ASN A 107 29.17 1.95 -11.39
C ASN A 107 30.16 0.80 -11.67
N LYS A 108 29.85 -0.40 -11.19
CA LYS A 108 30.63 -1.61 -11.48
C LYS A 108 30.67 -1.93 -12.97
N SER A 109 29.57 -1.77 -13.69
CA SER A 109 29.55 -2.00 -15.14
C SER A 109 30.50 -1.04 -15.87
N GLU A 110 30.43 0.26 -15.55
CA GLU A 110 31.28 1.29 -16.15
C GLU A 110 32.77 1.03 -15.85
N MET A 111 33.10 0.65 -14.61
CA MET A 111 34.48 0.31 -14.23
C MET A 111 35.01 -0.92 -14.98
N LEU A 112 34.17 -1.93 -15.22
CA LEU A 112 34.58 -3.12 -15.98
C LEU A 112 34.84 -2.79 -17.45
N GLU A 113 34.04 -1.92 -18.06
CA GLU A 113 34.28 -1.42 -19.43
C GLU A 113 35.58 -0.61 -19.53
N ALA A 114 35.84 0.26 -18.55
CA ALA A 114 37.09 1.02 -18.46
C ALA A 114 38.30 0.10 -18.27
N LEU A 115 38.17 -0.93 -17.42
CA LEU A 115 39.22 -1.92 -17.18
C LEU A 115 39.54 -2.70 -18.45
N GLN A 116 38.52 -3.15 -19.18
CA GLN A 116 38.70 -3.85 -20.46
C GLN A 116 39.43 -2.97 -21.48
N SER A 117 39.05 -1.69 -21.57
CA SER A 117 39.69 -0.73 -22.46
C SER A 117 41.16 -0.51 -22.10
N ALA A 118 41.48 -0.37 -20.81
CA ALA A 118 42.85 -0.22 -20.33
C ALA A 118 43.71 -1.46 -20.59
N GLN A 119 43.14 -2.66 -20.43
CA GLN A 119 43.81 -3.93 -20.74
C GLN A 119 44.15 -4.03 -22.23
N LEU A 120 43.19 -3.72 -23.11
CA LEU A 120 43.40 -3.74 -24.57
C LEU A 120 44.43 -2.71 -25.03
N ALA A 121 44.49 -1.56 -24.36
CA ALA A 121 45.51 -0.55 -24.61
C ALA A 121 46.90 -0.89 -24.03
N GLY A 122 47.02 -1.97 -23.25
CA GLY A 122 48.26 -2.33 -22.56
C GLY A 122 48.67 -1.34 -21.45
N ASN A 123 47.73 -0.55 -20.93
CA ASN A 123 48.01 0.46 -19.93
C ASN A 123 47.95 -0.15 -18.51
N ALA A 124 49.10 -0.65 -18.03
CA ALA A 124 49.21 -1.33 -16.74
C ALA A 124 48.86 -0.41 -15.54
N ASP A 125 49.21 0.88 -15.61
CA ASP A 125 48.94 1.83 -14.53
C ASP A 125 47.44 2.10 -14.39
N ALA A 126 46.74 2.28 -15.51
CA ALA A 126 45.28 2.44 -15.52
C ALA A 126 44.58 1.16 -15.03
N VAL A 127 45.06 -0.03 -15.43
CA VAL A 127 44.54 -1.30 -14.92
C VAL A 127 44.67 -1.39 -13.40
N ALA A 128 45.82 -1.06 -12.85
CA ALA A 128 46.05 -1.11 -11.40
C ALA A 128 45.16 -0.11 -10.65
N SER A 129 45.02 1.11 -11.16
CA SER A 129 44.16 2.14 -10.57
C SER A 129 42.69 1.71 -10.53
N ILE A 130 42.14 1.25 -11.67
CA ILE A 130 40.73 0.83 -11.77
C ILE A 130 40.44 -0.36 -10.87
N GLN A 131 41.38 -1.30 -10.74
CA GLN A 131 41.24 -2.43 -9.82
C GLN A 131 41.23 -2.00 -8.35
N GLN A 132 41.96 -0.93 -8.00
CA GLN A 132 41.93 -0.38 -6.65
C GLN A 132 40.62 0.36 -6.39
N ASP A 133 40.20 1.22 -7.32
CA ASP A 133 38.93 1.95 -7.22
C ASP A 133 37.74 0.99 -7.08
N TYR A 134 37.75 -0.13 -7.80
CA TYR A 134 36.73 -1.17 -7.67
C TYR A 134 36.67 -1.78 -6.25
N LYS A 135 37.83 -2.04 -5.62
CA LYS A 135 37.89 -2.56 -4.24
C LYS A 135 37.37 -1.54 -3.25
N ASP A 136 37.77 -0.28 -3.40
CA ASP A 136 37.38 0.80 -2.50
C ASP A 136 35.87 1.07 -2.61
N MET A 137 35.34 1.11 -3.83
CA MET A 137 33.89 1.20 -4.08
C MET A 137 33.12 0.02 -3.49
N THR A 138 33.64 -1.21 -3.63
CA THR A 138 33.00 -2.40 -3.06
C THR A 138 32.96 -2.35 -1.53
N ALA A 139 34.03 -1.87 -0.90
CA ALA A 139 34.08 -1.67 0.55
C ALA A 139 33.07 -0.60 0.99
N ALA A 140 33.03 0.55 0.31
CA ALA A 140 32.09 1.62 0.59
C ALA A 140 30.62 1.18 0.44
N TYR A 141 30.30 0.42 -0.61
CA TYR A 141 28.96 -0.16 -0.79
C TYR A 141 28.58 -1.08 0.37
N LYS A 142 29.50 -1.95 0.81
CA LYS A 142 29.25 -2.85 1.93
C LYS A 142 28.97 -2.07 3.22
N GLU A 143 29.80 -1.07 3.52
CA GLU A 143 29.61 -0.19 4.69
C GLU A 143 28.27 0.57 4.62
N ALA A 144 27.90 1.08 3.44
CA ALA A 144 26.62 1.77 3.25
C ALA A 144 25.43 0.84 3.52
N VAL A 145 25.44 -0.39 2.97
CA VAL A 145 24.37 -1.38 3.19
C VAL A 145 24.28 -1.84 4.64
N GLU A 146 25.42 -2.02 5.32
CA GLU A 146 25.47 -2.35 6.76
C GLU A 146 25.01 -1.17 7.63
N GLY A 147 25.22 0.06 7.16
CA GLY A 147 24.80 1.29 7.81
C GLY A 147 23.30 1.59 7.71
N VAL A 148 22.57 0.95 6.79
CA VAL A 148 21.11 1.10 6.69
C VAL A 148 20.45 0.46 7.92
N LYS A 149 19.93 1.32 8.81
CA LYS A 149 19.26 0.91 10.03
C LYS A 149 17.76 0.67 9.81
N ILE A 150 17.22 -0.24 10.60
CA ILE A 150 15.77 -0.42 10.77
C ILE A 150 15.40 0.45 11.97
N GLU A 151 14.95 1.69 11.71
CA GLU A 151 14.49 2.64 12.74
C GLU A 151 12.97 2.82 12.71
#